data_AF-A0A0G0F4S0-F1
#
_entry.id   AF-A0A0G0F4S0-F1
#
_cell.length_a   1.000
_cell.length_b   1.000
_cell.length_c   1.000
_cell.angle_alpha   90.00
_cell.angle_beta   90.00
_cell.angle_gamma   90.00
#
_symmetry.space_group_name_H-M   'P 1'
#
loop_
_entity.id
_entity.type
_entity.pdbx_description
1 polymer ?
#
loop_
_entity_poly.entity_id
_entity_poly.type
_entity_poly.pdbx_seq_one_letter_code
_entity_poly.pdbx_strand_id
1 'polypeptide(L)'
;MQEATLALSQSTKTLTVAVIDNGEVWHSGYANILLSPEFYNIDVTAQVLALLEEGKRIRDLLMLGEWDEPVEIMFGEDTGWQNFEPVGIIACRFTTPQTKGALAVIGSTRLNYPVIIPVVRYFSSLLSEAYN
;
A
#
# COMPACT_ATOMS: atom_id res chain seq x y z
N MET A 1 -3.41 -3.52 -13.62
CA MET A 1 -3.22 -2.95 -12.26
C MET A 1 -4.53 -2.71 -11.51
N GLN A 2 -5.53 -2.01 -12.07
CA GLN A 2 -6.83 -1.78 -11.40
C GLN A 2 -7.44 -3.04 -10.75
N GLU A 3 -7.52 -4.16 -11.48
CA GLU A 3 -8.07 -5.41 -10.95
C GLU A 3 -7.23 -6.00 -9.82
N ALA A 4 -5.90 -5.92 -9.91
CA ALA A 4 -4.99 -6.41 -8.87
C ALA A 4 -5.13 -5.58 -7.58
N THR A 5 -5.22 -4.26 -7.70
CA THR A 5 -5.46 -3.35 -6.58
C THR A 5 -6.80 -3.63 -5.89
N LEU A 6 -7.86 -3.83 -6.68
CA LEU A 6 -9.18 -4.17 -6.17
C LEU A 6 -9.19 -5.54 -5.49
N ALA A 7 -8.63 -6.57 -6.13
CA ALA A 7 -8.59 -7.92 -5.60
C ALA A 7 -7.80 -7.98 -4.29
N LEU A 8 -6.63 -7.32 -4.23
CA LEU A 8 -5.84 -7.25 -2.99
C LEU A 8 -6.65 -6.57 -1.87
N SER A 9 -7.28 -5.43 -2.16
CA SER A 9 -8.15 -4.73 -1.20
C SER A 9 -9.29 -5.61 -0.67
N GLN A 10 -9.93 -6.41 -1.54
CA GLN A 10 -11.00 -7.32 -1.13
C GLN A 10 -10.50 -8.47 -0.26
N SER A 11 -9.31 -9.01 -0.56
CA SER A 11 -8.67 -10.10 0.19
C SER A 11 -8.18 -9.67 1.56
N THR A 12 -7.66 -8.45 1.69
CA THR A 12 -7.09 -7.93 2.95
C THR A 12 -8.06 -7.11 3.78
N LYS A 13 -9.16 -6.64 3.18
CA LYS A 13 -10.09 -5.67 3.79
C LYS A 13 -9.37 -4.39 4.23
N THR A 14 -8.50 -3.87 3.38
CA THR A 14 -7.73 -2.63 3.60
C THR A 14 -7.93 -1.65 2.47
N LEU A 15 -7.53 -0.40 2.69
CA LEU A 15 -7.21 0.50 1.59
C LEU A 15 -5.95 -0.04 0.91
N THR A 16 -5.93 -0.06 -0.42
CA THR A 16 -4.83 -0.60 -1.21
C THR A 16 -4.47 0.39 -2.29
N VAL A 17 -3.17 0.54 -2.52
CA VAL A 17 -2.60 1.33 -3.62
C VAL A 17 -1.70 0.45 -4.49
N ALA A 18 -1.65 0.77 -5.77
CA ALA A 18 -0.64 0.26 -6.68
C ALA A 18 0.01 1.42 -7.41
N VAL A 19 1.29 1.29 -7.71
CA VAL A 19 2.04 2.26 -8.50
C VAL A 19 2.97 1.52 -9.46
N ILE A 20 3.20 2.09 -10.64
CA ILE A 20 4.24 1.63 -11.55
C ILE A 20 5.23 2.76 -11.84
N ASP A 21 6.37 2.39 -12.43
CA ASP A 21 7.51 3.28 -12.69
C ASP A 21 7.18 4.53 -13.52
N ASN A 22 6.17 4.48 -14.39
CA ASN A 22 5.71 5.65 -15.15
C ASN A 22 4.91 6.68 -14.33
N GLY A 23 4.62 6.39 -13.05
CA GLY A 23 3.93 7.27 -12.12
C GLY A 23 2.41 7.12 -12.09
N GLU A 24 1.81 6.20 -12.86
CA GLU A 24 0.40 5.85 -12.73
C GLU A 24 0.13 5.18 -11.37
N VAL A 25 -0.97 5.58 -10.74
CA VAL A 25 -1.40 5.11 -9.42
C VAL A 25 -2.83 4.61 -9.50
N TRP A 26 -3.09 3.49 -8.83
CA TRP A 26 -4.43 2.93 -8.64
C TRP A 26 -4.71 2.76 -7.16
N HIS A 27 -5.98 2.87 -6.77
CA HIS A 27 -6.42 2.77 -5.38
C HIS A 27 -7.77 2.09 -5.28
N SER A 28 -7.99 1.33 -4.20
CA SER A 28 -9.23 0.61 -3.92
C SER A 28 -9.41 0.39 -2.43
N GLY A 29 -10.66 0.30 -1.97
CA GLY A 29 -10.96 -0.01 -0.57
C GLY A 29 -11.03 1.17 0.37
N TYR A 30 -11.38 2.36 -0.10
CA TYR A 30 -11.54 3.57 0.74
C TYR A 30 -12.38 3.31 2.00
N ALA A 31 -13.51 2.62 1.87
CA ALA A 31 -14.38 2.32 3.01
C ALA A 31 -13.71 1.47 4.09
N ASN A 32 -12.71 0.66 3.73
CA ASN A 32 -12.04 -0.24 4.66
C ASN A 32 -11.22 0.52 5.71
N ILE A 33 -10.73 1.72 5.39
CA ILE A 33 -9.93 2.50 6.34
C ILE A 33 -10.79 2.95 7.53
N LEU A 34 -12.06 3.24 7.28
CA LEU A 34 -13.04 3.63 8.28
C LEU A 34 -13.48 2.47 9.20
N LEU A 35 -12.93 1.26 9.02
CA LEU A 35 -13.16 0.13 9.91
C LEU A 35 -12.22 0.13 11.12
N SER A 36 -11.12 0.91 11.08
CA SER A 36 -10.19 1.01 12.21
C SER A 36 -10.45 2.28 13.04
N PRO A 37 -10.50 2.19 14.38
CA PRO A 37 -10.75 3.35 15.26
C PRO A 37 -9.78 4.53 15.09
N GLU A 38 -8.54 4.26 14.69
CA GLU A 38 -7.51 5.27 14.43
C GLU A 38 -7.93 6.28 13.37
N PHE A 39 -8.75 5.84 12.40
CA PHE A 39 -9.27 6.66 11.31
C PHE A 39 -10.60 7.34 11.66
N TYR A 40 -11.07 7.24 12.91
CA TYR A 40 -12.15 8.09 13.39
C TYR A 40 -11.66 9.51 13.67
N ASN A 41 -10.34 9.68 13.85
CA ASN A 41 -9.73 10.99 13.80
C ASN A 41 -9.74 11.50 12.35
N ILE A 42 -10.52 12.54 12.10
CA ILE A 42 -10.66 13.15 10.78
C ILE A 42 -9.32 13.67 10.24
N ASP A 43 -8.42 14.12 11.10
CA ASP A 43 -7.12 14.63 10.68
C ASP A 43 -6.23 13.52 10.13
N VAL A 44 -6.25 12.32 10.75
CA VAL A 44 -5.52 11.14 10.26
C VAL A 44 -6.09 10.69 8.92
N THR A 45 -7.41 10.58 8.84
CA THR A 45 -8.09 10.12 7.63
C THR A 45 -7.90 11.08 6.46
N ALA A 46 -8.01 12.39 6.70
CA ALA A 46 -7.77 13.40 5.69
C ALA A 46 -6.33 13.33 5.15
N GLN A 47 -5.32 13.10 6.00
CA GLN A 47 -3.93 12.96 5.56
C GLN A 47 -3.71 11.71 4.71
N VAL A 48 -4.31 10.56 5.07
CA VAL A 48 -4.22 9.37 4.22
C VAL A 48 -4.90 9.58 2.88
N LEU A 49 -6.09 10.20 2.85
CA LEU A 49 -6.78 10.47 1.58
C LEU A 49 -6.01 11.48 0.72
N ALA A 50 -5.41 12.52 1.33
CA ALA A 50 -4.56 13.47 0.63
C ALA A 50 -3.32 12.79 0.01
N LEU A 51 -2.70 11.84 0.71
CA LEU A 51 -1.59 11.04 0.16
C LEU A 51 -2.00 10.31 -1.14
N LEU A 52 -3.25 9.85 -1.26
CA LEU A 52 -3.73 9.16 -2.47
C LEU A 52 -3.77 10.07 -3.71
N GLU A 53 -3.89 11.38 -3.53
CA GLU A 53 -3.84 12.36 -4.62
C GLU A 53 -2.39 12.70 -5.01
N GLU A 54 -1.44 12.43 -4.12
CA GLU A 54 -0.01 12.68 -4.34
C GLU A 54 0.72 11.47 -4.94
N GLY A 55 0.38 11.09 -6.17
CA GLY A 55 0.93 9.88 -6.79
C GLY A 55 2.47 9.83 -6.84
N LYS A 56 3.13 10.98 -6.96
CA LYS A 56 4.60 11.09 -6.85
C LYS A 56 5.10 10.66 -5.47
N ARG A 57 4.44 11.11 -4.41
CA ARG A 57 4.80 10.81 -3.01
C ARG A 57 4.59 9.34 -2.68
N ILE A 58 3.50 8.73 -3.18
CA ILE A 58 3.28 7.28 -3.07
C ILE A 58 4.37 6.50 -3.80
N ARG A 59 4.68 6.88 -5.04
CA ARG A 59 5.76 6.23 -5.79
C ARG A 59 7.08 6.32 -5.04
N ASP A 60 7.44 7.51 -4.57
CA ASP A 60 8.71 7.74 -3.90
C ASP A 60 8.79 6.94 -2.58
N LEU A 61 7.69 6.85 -1.83
CA LEU A 61 7.56 6.01 -0.63
C LEU A 61 7.76 4.52 -0.95
N LEU A 62 7.13 4.01 -2.02
CA LEU A 62 7.09 2.57 -2.31
C LEU A 62 8.24 2.06 -3.18
N MET A 63 8.84 2.92 -4.01
CA MET A 63 9.80 2.51 -5.05
C MET A 63 11.24 2.96 -4.80
N LEU A 64 11.46 3.92 -3.89
CA LEU A 64 12.82 4.35 -3.51
C LEU A 64 13.34 3.58 -2.29
N GLY A 65 14.65 3.57 -2.12
CA GLY A 65 15.32 2.83 -1.04
C GLY A 65 15.48 1.33 -1.33
N GLU A 66 16.39 0.72 -0.58
CA GLU A 66 16.63 -0.72 -0.61
C GLU A 66 15.72 -1.41 0.40
N TRP A 67 15.18 -2.57 0.02
CA TRP A 67 14.39 -3.44 0.89
C TRP A 67 15.16 -4.74 1.06
N ASP A 68 15.35 -5.17 2.29
CA ASP A 68 16.03 -6.44 2.59
C ASP A 68 15.09 -7.64 2.41
N GLU A 69 13.78 -7.41 2.45
CA GLU A 69 12.74 -8.42 2.37
C GLU A 69 11.80 -8.21 1.17
N PRO A 70 11.16 -9.28 0.62
CA PRO A 70 10.19 -9.13 -0.47
C PRO A 70 8.93 -8.34 -0.10
N VAL A 71 8.65 -8.22 1.19
CA VAL A 71 7.55 -7.43 1.74
C VAL A 71 8.14 -6.49 2.78
N GLU A 72 7.89 -5.20 2.61
CA GLU A 72 8.34 -4.13 3.49
C GLU A 72 7.18 -3.65 4.38
N ILE A 73 7.48 -3.36 5.65
CA ILE A 73 6.52 -2.78 6.59
C ILE A 73 7.02 -1.38 6.94
N MET A 74 6.19 -0.37 6.71
CA MET A 74 6.51 1.01 7.00
C MET A 74 5.55 1.54 8.06
N PHE A 75 6.10 2.21 9.06
CA PHE A 75 5.33 2.85 10.12
C PHE A 75 5.24 4.35 9.85
N GLY A 76 4.04 4.89 9.99
CA GLY A 76 3.80 6.29 9.69
C GLY A 76 4.55 7.25 10.63
N GLU A 77 4.88 6.81 11.85
CA GLU A 77 5.73 7.55 12.78
C GLU A 77 7.13 7.84 12.22
N ASP A 78 7.67 6.94 11.39
CA ASP A 78 9.01 7.08 10.80
C ASP A 78 9.04 8.08 9.64
N THR A 79 7.88 8.49 9.13
CA THR A 79 7.77 9.36 7.95
C THR A 79 7.99 10.85 8.27
N GLY A 80 7.83 11.23 9.54
CA GLY A 80 7.76 12.64 9.96
C GLY A 80 6.54 13.40 9.43
N TRP A 81 5.55 12.70 8.86
CA TRP A 81 4.33 13.31 8.34
C TRP A 81 3.33 13.58 9.46
N GLN A 82 2.69 14.75 9.41
CA GLN A 82 1.72 15.16 10.42
C GLN A 82 0.53 14.19 10.46
N ASN A 83 0.11 13.80 11.66
CA ASN A 83 -1.01 12.90 11.92
C ASN A 83 -0.90 11.51 11.25
N PHE A 84 0.32 11.10 10.87
CA PHE A 84 0.56 9.83 10.18
C PHE A 84 1.06 8.72 11.13
N GLU A 85 1.46 9.07 12.36
CA GLU A 85 1.88 8.13 13.41
C GLU A 85 1.00 6.86 13.55
N PRO A 86 -0.35 6.93 13.52
CA PRO A 86 -1.17 5.73 13.67
C PRO A 86 -1.32 4.91 12.37
N VAL A 87 -0.69 5.30 11.27
CA VAL A 87 -0.78 4.65 9.95
C VAL A 87 0.30 3.58 9.81
N GLY A 88 -0.08 2.40 9.33
CA GLY A 88 0.82 1.32 8.94
C GLY A 88 0.65 0.99 7.47
N ILE A 89 1.77 0.69 6.80
CA ILE A 89 1.79 0.34 5.38
C ILE A 89 2.54 -0.98 5.22
N ILE A 90 1.97 -1.92 4.47
CA ILE A 90 2.63 -3.19 4.11
C ILE A 90 2.70 -3.24 2.59
N ALA A 91 3.89 -3.33 2.04
CA ALA A 91 4.14 -3.18 0.62
C ALA A 91 4.97 -4.33 0.03
N CYS A 92 4.77 -4.62 -1.25
CA CYS A 92 5.62 -5.50 -2.04
C CYS A 92 5.96 -4.84 -3.39
N ARG A 93 7.11 -5.20 -3.96
CA ARG A 93 7.53 -4.77 -5.30
C ARG A 93 7.40 -5.93 -6.26
N PHE A 94 6.88 -5.66 -7.45
CA PHE A 94 6.84 -6.61 -8.55
C PHE A 94 7.63 -6.06 -9.73
N THR A 95 8.12 -6.97 -10.57
CA THR A 95 8.81 -6.62 -11.81
C THR A 95 8.28 -7.49 -12.93
N THR A 96 7.97 -6.86 -14.05
CA THR A 96 7.60 -7.51 -15.30
C THR A 96 8.61 -7.11 -16.38
N PRO A 97 8.61 -7.78 -17.55
CA PRO A 97 9.44 -7.36 -18.68
C PRO A 97 9.14 -5.93 -19.16
N GLN A 98 7.94 -5.40 -18.92
CA GLN A 98 7.51 -4.08 -19.40
C GLN A 98 7.61 -2.98 -18.35
N THR A 99 7.46 -3.30 -17.05
CA THR A 99 7.39 -2.29 -15.99
C THR A 99 7.80 -2.83 -14.63
N LYS A 100 8.23 -1.93 -13.75
CA LYS A 100 8.39 -2.18 -12.31
C LYS A 100 7.31 -1.45 -11.54
N GLY A 101 6.84 -2.05 -10.46
CA GLY A 101 5.83 -1.42 -9.63
C GLY A 101 5.80 -1.95 -8.21
N ALA A 102 4.89 -1.38 -7.44
CA ALA A 102 4.63 -1.80 -6.08
C ALA A 102 3.11 -1.88 -5.83
N LEU A 103 2.75 -2.80 -4.94
CA LEU A 103 1.45 -2.86 -4.29
C LEU A 103 1.66 -2.55 -2.81
N ALA A 104 0.73 -1.82 -2.21
CA ALA A 104 0.74 -1.61 -0.77
C ALA A 104 -0.67 -1.60 -0.22
N VAL A 105 -0.81 -2.11 1.00
CA VAL A 105 -2.00 -1.90 1.81
C VAL A 105 -1.73 -0.84 2.85
N ILE A 106 -2.72 0.00 3.10
CA ILE A 106 -2.70 1.09 4.06
C ILE A 106 -3.78 0.79 5.10
N GLY A 107 -3.40 0.84 6.36
CA GLY A 107 -4.30 0.71 7.50
C GLY A 107 -3.65 1.28 8.75
N SER A 108 -4.03 0.81 9.94
CA SER A 108 -3.41 1.29 11.16
C SER A 108 -2.11 0.53 11.48
N THR A 109 -1.34 1.01 12.45
CA THR A 109 -0.18 0.26 12.97
C THR A 109 -0.55 -1.09 13.60
N ARG A 110 -1.84 -1.40 13.77
CA ARG A 110 -2.36 -2.69 14.28
C ARG A 110 -2.92 -3.58 13.18
N LEU A 111 -2.46 -3.42 11.94
CA LEU A 111 -2.79 -4.34 10.84
C LEU A 111 -2.57 -5.80 11.25
N ASN A 112 -3.40 -6.72 10.74
CA ASN A 112 -3.24 -8.16 11.01
C ASN A 112 -2.08 -8.73 10.16
N TYR A 113 -0.85 -8.48 10.60
CA TYR A 113 0.38 -8.86 9.89
C TYR A 113 0.43 -10.34 9.47
N PRO A 114 0.08 -11.32 10.35
CA PRO A 114 0.08 -12.74 9.97
C PRO A 114 -0.87 -13.08 8.82
N VAL A 115 -1.95 -12.31 8.64
CA VAL A 115 -2.90 -12.51 7.53
C VAL A 115 -2.48 -11.74 6.29
N ILE A 116 -2.02 -10.50 6.45
CA ILE A 116 -1.81 -9.58 5.33
C ILE A 116 -0.50 -9.86 4.60
N ILE A 117 0.60 -10.11 5.32
CA ILE A 117 1.93 -10.32 4.72
C ILE A 117 1.91 -11.48 3.70
N PRO A 118 1.35 -12.66 4.01
CA PRO A 118 1.27 -13.74 3.02
C PRO A 118 0.45 -13.39 1.79
N VAL A 119 -0.65 -12.64 1.95
CA VAL A 119 -1.51 -12.22 0.83
C VAL A 119 -0.77 -11.23 -0.06
N VAL A 120 -0.15 -10.19 0.52
CA VAL A 120 0.63 -9.19 -0.22
C VAL A 120 1.81 -9.86 -0.97
N ARG A 121 2.49 -10.80 -0.33
CA ARG A 121 3.57 -11.60 -0.96
C ARG A 121 3.04 -12.42 -2.15
N TYR A 122 1.91 -13.10 -1.98
CA TYR A 122 1.29 -13.89 -3.04
C TYR A 122 0.93 -13.02 -4.25
N PHE A 123 0.36 -11.83 -4.04
CA PHE A 123 0.07 -10.89 -5.13
C PHE A 123 1.34 -10.42 -5.85
N SER A 124 2.43 -10.21 -5.12
CA SER A 124 3.74 -9.87 -5.70
C SER A 124 4.23 -10.95 -6.67
N SER A 125 4.17 -12.21 -6.25
CA SER A 125 4.54 -13.37 -7.07
C SER A 125 3.61 -13.50 -8.27
N LEU A 126 2.30 -13.41 -8.06
CA LEU A 126 1.30 -13.51 -9.11
C LEU A 126 1.51 -12.45 -10.21
N LEU A 127 1.76 -11.19 -9.84
CA LEU A 127 2.02 -10.13 -10.81
C LEU A 127 3.36 -10.30 -11.53
N SER A 128 4.38 -10.81 -10.85
CA SER A 128 5.67 -11.08 -11.49
C SER A 128 5.59 -12.24 -12.47
N GLU A 129 4.71 -13.23 -12.22
CA GLU A 129 4.49 -14.39 -13.11
C GLU A 129 3.52 -14.10 -14.26
N ALA A 130 2.39 -13.43 -13.99
CA ALA A 130 1.31 -13.22 -14.97
C ALA A 130 1.70 -12.27 -16.12
N TYR A 131 2.79 -11.54 -15.97
CA TYR A 131 3.31 -10.63 -17.00
C TYR A 131 4.65 -11.10 -17.60
N ASN A 132 5.12 -12.31 -17.26
CA ASN A 132 6.25 -12.95 -17.97
C ASN A 132 5.82 -13.57 -19.30
#